data_AF-A0A7X7PUK9-F1
#
_entry.id   AF-A0A7X7PUK9-F1
#
_cell.length_a   1.000
_cell.length_b   1.000
_cell.length_c   1.000
_cell.angle_alpha   90.00
_cell.angle_beta   90.00
_cell.angle_gamma   90.00
#
_symmetry.space_group_name_H-M   'P 1'
#
loop_
_entity.id
_entity.type
_entity.pdbx_description
1 polymer ?
#
loop_
_entity_poly.entity_id
_entity_poly.type
_entity_poly.pdbx_seq_one_letter_code
_entity_poly.pdbx_strand_id
1 'polypeptide(L)'
;MKLLDPHGNRYLGAVDAIRSSFADLRTHQSALMAAIQAATDELMTRIEPSELQERFDRGLKRGAILGAANRMKYWDLYIEFYQALNQRNEQGLPVLFAEELARTYAERAAPKKK
;
A
#
# COMPACT_ATOMS: atom_id res chain seq x y z
N MET A 1 14.50 11.23 -33.86
CA MET A 1 14.17 12.68 -33.82
C MET A 1 13.33 13.00 -35.05
N LYS A 2 12.00 12.85 -34.95
CA LYS A 2 11.06 13.15 -36.04
C LYS A 2 10.47 14.52 -35.72
N LEU A 3 11.02 15.53 -36.39
CA LEU A 3 10.80 16.94 -36.18
C LEU A 3 9.44 17.32 -36.81
N LEU A 4 8.56 17.87 -35.98
CA LEU A 4 7.44 18.79 -36.27
C LEU A 4 6.71 18.58 -37.60
N ASP A 5 5.57 17.90 -37.53
CA ASP A 5 4.53 17.96 -38.56
C ASP A 5 3.62 19.18 -38.28
N PRO A 6 3.61 20.20 -39.14
CA PRO A 6 2.68 21.32 -39.03
C PRO A 6 1.36 20.93 -39.70
N HIS A 7 0.25 21.13 -38.99
CA HIS A 7 -1.14 20.90 -39.44
C HIS A 7 -1.71 19.50 -39.20
N GLY A 8 -2.03 19.24 -37.93
CA GLY A 8 -2.93 18.15 -37.56
C GLY A 8 -3.40 18.26 -36.12
N ASN A 9 -4.37 19.15 -35.86
CA ASN A 9 -5.42 19.17 -34.81
C ASN A 9 -5.33 18.23 -33.57
N ARG A 10 -4.15 17.96 -33.01
CA ARG A 10 -3.94 17.02 -31.88
C ARG A 10 -3.42 17.67 -30.62
N TYR A 11 -3.23 18.99 -30.63
CA TYR A 11 -3.01 19.76 -29.43
C TYR A 11 -4.37 20.31 -29.00
N LEU A 12 -4.84 19.94 -27.81
CA LEU A 12 -5.78 20.78 -27.07
C LEU A 12 -5.24 22.22 -27.12
N GLY A 13 -6.10 23.22 -27.33
CA GLY A 13 -5.66 24.61 -27.27
C GLY A 13 -4.89 24.84 -25.97
N ALA A 14 -3.90 25.73 -25.95
CA ALA A 14 -2.99 25.88 -24.79
C ALA A 14 -3.72 25.94 -23.43
N VAL A 15 -4.91 26.56 -23.39
CA VAL A 15 -5.81 26.60 -22.23
C VAL A 15 -6.32 25.21 -21.83
N ASP A 16 -6.80 24.42 -22.79
CA ASP A 16 -7.34 23.09 -22.56
C ASP A 16 -6.23 22.11 -22.14
N ALA A 17 -5.03 22.24 -22.70
CA ALA A 17 -3.86 21.47 -22.28
C ALA A 17 -3.50 21.75 -20.81
N ILE A 18 -3.45 23.03 -20.42
CA ILE A 18 -3.22 23.44 -19.02
C ILE A 18 -4.31 22.88 -18.11
N ARG A 19 -5.60 23.01 -18.48
CA ARG A 19 -6.72 22.47 -17.70
C ARG A 19 -6.62 20.96 -17.50
N SER A 20 -6.25 20.22 -18.55
CA SER A 20 -6.02 18.77 -18.47
C SER A 20 -4.89 18.45 -17.48
N SER A 21 -3.76 19.14 -17.58
CA SER A 21 -2.63 18.93 -16.65
C SER A 21 -3.02 19.20 -15.20
N PHE A 22 -3.80 20.24 -14.91
CA PHE A 22 -4.29 20.50 -13.55
C PHE A 22 -5.26 19.41 -13.06
N ALA A 23 -6.12 18.89 -13.94
CA ALA A 23 -7.04 17.79 -13.60
C ALA A 23 -6.27 16.49 -13.28
N ASP A 24 -5.24 16.19 -14.07
CA ASP A 24 -4.37 15.03 -13.86
C ASP A 24 -3.59 15.15 -12.54
N LEU A 25 -3.02 16.32 -12.25
CA LEU A 25 -2.32 16.60 -10.99
C LEU A 25 -3.24 16.44 -9.78
N ARG A 26 -4.47 16.97 -9.85
CA ARG A 26 -5.46 16.84 -8.77
C ARG A 26 -5.83 15.37 -8.54
N THR A 27 -6.03 14.62 -9.62
CA THR A 27 -6.34 13.19 -9.54
C THR A 27 -5.19 12.42 -8.91
N HIS A 28 -3.96 12.67 -9.37
CA HIS A 28 -2.75 12.08 -8.83
C HIS A 28 -2.60 12.34 -7.32
N GLN A 29 -2.72 13.60 -6.89
CA GLN A 29 -2.61 13.97 -5.47
C GLN A 29 -3.70 13.31 -4.62
N SER A 30 -4.95 13.29 -5.09
CA SER A 30 -6.04 12.65 -4.36
C SER A 30 -5.85 11.14 -4.26
N ALA A 31 -5.38 10.48 -5.33
CA ALA A 31 -5.09 9.06 -5.33
C ALA A 31 -3.94 8.72 -4.38
N LEU A 32 -2.87 9.52 -4.41
CA LEU A 32 -1.71 9.34 -3.52
C LEU A 32 -2.11 9.45 -2.05
N MET A 33 -2.89 10.46 -1.66
CA MET A 33 -3.34 10.63 -0.27
C MET A 33 -4.22 9.46 0.19
N ALA A 34 -5.15 9.01 -0.66
CA ALA A 34 -5.98 7.85 -0.37
C ALA A 34 -5.14 6.57 -0.21
N ALA A 35 -4.10 6.41 -1.03
CA ALA A 35 -3.21 5.27 -0.98
C ALA A 35 -2.33 5.26 0.27
N ILE A 36 -1.79 6.42 0.68
CA ILE A 36 -1.02 6.54 1.94
C ILE A 36 -1.91 6.21 3.14
N GLN A 37 -3.15 6.69 3.14
CA GLN A 37 -4.11 6.39 4.19
C GLN A 37 -4.37 4.87 4.27
N ALA A 38 -4.72 4.25 3.14
CA ALA A 38 -4.99 2.81 3.08
C ALA A 38 -3.78 1.97 3.52
N ALA A 39 -2.58 2.32 3.08
CA ALA A 39 -1.35 1.63 3.47
C ALA A 39 -1.04 1.78 4.97
N THR A 40 -1.37 2.93 5.56
CA THR A 40 -1.22 3.14 7.00
C THR A 40 -2.26 2.32 7.77
N ASP A 41 -3.51 2.32 7.34
CA ASP A 41 -4.60 1.56 7.95
C ASP A 41 -4.32 0.04 7.90
N GLU A 42 -3.74 -0.45 6.79
CA GLU A 42 -3.30 -1.83 6.65
C GLU A 42 -2.22 -2.20 7.69
N LEU A 43 -1.18 -1.36 7.85
CA LEU A 43 -0.17 -1.58 8.89
C LEU A 43 -0.79 -1.60 10.30
N MET A 44 -1.69 -0.65 10.59
CA MET A 44 -2.39 -0.57 11.88
C MET A 44 -3.25 -1.81 12.14
N THR A 45 -3.93 -2.32 11.12
CA THR A 45 -4.75 -3.54 11.21
C THR A 45 -3.88 -4.76 11.54
N ARG A 46 -2.65 -4.85 10.98
CA ARG A 46 -1.75 -5.98 11.28
C ARG A 46 -1.24 -6.02 12.71
N ILE A 47 -1.19 -4.87 13.39
CA ILE A 47 -0.77 -4.78 14.79
C ILE A 47 -1.95 -4.71 15.76
N GLU A 48 -3.18 -4.80 15.25
CA GLU A 48 -4.38 -4.81 16.06
C GLU A 48 -4.32 -6.02 17.02
N PRO A 49 -4.53 -5.83 18.34
CA PRO A 49 -4.30 -6.89 19.31
C PRO A 49 -5.11 -8.16 19.05
N SER A 50 -6.35 -8.04 18.57
CA SER A 50 -7.21 -9.20 18.32
C SER A 50 -6.76 -9.98 17.08
N GLU A 51 -6.39 -9.31 15.99
CA GLU A 51 -5.74 -9.90 14.81
C GLU A 51 -4.43 -10.60 15.15
N LEU A 52 -3.58 -9.96 15.96
CA LEU A 52 -2.33 -10.54 16.44
C LEU A 52 -2.56 -11.79 17.27
N GLN A 53 -3.48 -11.73 18.23
CA GLN A 53 -3.81 -12.87 19.08
C GLN A 53 -4.36 -14.03 18.23
N GLU A 54 -5.29 -13.77 17.30
CA GLU A 54 -5.84 -14.81 16.45
C GLU A 54 -4.75 -15.45 15.57
N ARG A 55 -3.85 -14.64 15.01
CA ARG A 55 -2.70 -15.12 14.23
C ARG A 55 -1.78 -16.01 15.06
N PHE A 56 -1.45 -15.59 16.28
CA PHE A 56 -0.58 -16.36 17.17
C PHE A 56 -1.24 -17.66 17.65
N ASP A 57 -2.52 -17.60 18.01
CA ASP A 57 -3.30 -18.77 18.39
C ASP A 57 -3.40 -19.82 17.27
N ARG A 58 -3.54 -19.37 16.00
CA ARG A 58 -3.45 -20.27 14.84
C ARG A 58 -2.09 -20.95 14.72
N GLY A 59 -0.99 -20.24 15.02
CA GLY A 59 0.36 -20.81 15.04
C GLY A 59 0.54 -21.84 16.16
N LEU A 60 -0.01 -21.59 17.33
CA LEU A 60 0.09 -22.44 18.53
C LEU A 60 -0.72 -23.73 18.44
N LYS A 61 -1.88 -23.72 17.77
CA LYS A 61 -2.71 -24.93 17.55
C LYS A 61 -1.99 -26.06 16.82
N ARG A 62 -0.85 -25.78 16.15
CA ARG A 62 0.01 -26.79 15.51
C ARG A 62 0.97 -27.51 16.47
N GLY A 63 1.04 -27.14 17.75
CA GLY A 63 1.94 -27.76 18.72
C GLY A 63 1.49 -27.54 20.16
N ALA A 64 0.45 -28.24 20.59
CA ALA A 64 -0.14 -28.11 21.92
C ALA A 64 0.79 -28.65 23.02
N ILE A 65 1.36 -27.75 23.83
CA ILE A 65 1.93 -28.06 25.15
C ILE A 65 1.46 -26.97 26.11
N LEU A 66 0.92 -27.38 27.26
CA LEU A 66 0.23 -26.54 28.24
C LEU A 66 1.18 -25.64 29.06
N GLY A 67 0.71 -24.46 29.47
CA GLY A 67 1.32 -23.65 30.54
C GLY A 67 2.33 -22.58 30.10
N ALA A 68 3.33 -22.29 30.95
CA ALA A 68 4.34 -21.23 30.77
C ALA A 68 5.09 -21.28 29.42
N ALA A 69 5.12 -22.44 28.77
CA ALA A 69 5.60 -22.63 27.40
C ALA A 69 4.85 -21.77 26.36
N ASN A 70 3.57 -21.45 26.59
CA ASN A 70 2.81 -20.56 25.70
C ASN A 70 3.34 -19.13 25.73
N ARG A 71 3.69 -18.58 26.91
CA ARG A 71 4.21 -17.20 26.98
C ARG A 71 5.52 -17.03 26.22
N MET A 72 6.39 -18.04 26.28
CA MET A 72 7.66 -18.05 25.57
C MET A 72 7.44 -18.18 24.05
N LYS A 73 6.53 -19.07 23.62
CA LYS A 73 6.15 -19.19 22.20
C LYS A 73 5.49 -17.93 21.63
N TYR A 74 4.65 -17.25 22.41
CA TYR A 74 4.04 -15.98 22.00
C TYR A 74 5.10 -14.90 21.73
N TRP A 75 6.17 -14.89 22.53
CA TRP A 75 7.29 -13.98 22.32
C TRP A 75 8.07 -14.32 21.05
N ASP A 76 8.35 -15.59 20.79
CA ASP A 76 8.99 -16.04 19.56
C ASP A 76 8.17 -15.66 18.31
N LEU A 77 6.85 -15.89 18.36
CA LEU A 77 5.90 -15.49 17.31
C LEU A 77 5.86 -13.97 17.10
N TYR A 78 5.99 -13.19 18.17
CA TYR A 78 6.09 -11.74 18.09
C TYR A 78 7.38 -11.28 17.42
N ILE A 79 8.54 -11.89 17.74
CA ILE A 79 9.81 -11.58 17.09
C ILE A 79 9.70 -11.84 15.57
N GLU A 80 9.19 -13.01 15.19
CA GLU A 80 8.98 -13.36 13.77
C GLU A 80 8.03 -12.37 13.08
N PHE A 81 6.92 -12.04 13.74
CA PHE A 81 5.96 -11.06 13.24
C PHE A 81 6.61 -9.69 13.03
N TYR A 82 7.39 -9.21 14.00
CA TYR A 82 8.06 -7.91 13.93
C TYR A 82 9.09 -7.86 12.81
N GLN A 83 9.84 -8.95 12.60
CA GLN A 83 10.79 -9.06 11.49
C GLN A 83 10.08 -9.01 10.14
N ALA A 84 8.96 -9.74 9.99
CA ALA A 84 8.16 -9.72 8.77
C ALA A 84 7.54 -8.33 8.51
N LEU A 85 6.98 -7.69 9.54
CA LEU A 85 6.39 -6.36 9.43
C LEU A 85 7.41 -5.29 9.06
N ASN A 86 8.66 -5.43 9.51
CA ASN A 86 9.74 -4.47 9.24
C ASN A 86 10.58 -4.79 8.00
N GLN A 87 10.28 -5.87 7.27
CA GLN A 87 10.96 -6.16 6.02
C GLN A 87 10.82 -4.95 5.07
N ARG A 88 11.96 -4.43 4.59
CA ARG A 88 12.01 -3.25 3.73
C ARG A 88 12.24 -3.63 2.28
N ASN A 89 11.63 -2.87 1.37
CA ASN A 89 11.92 -2.94 -0.06
C ASN A 89 13.17 -2.10 -0.40
N GLU A 90 13.53 -2.04 -1.68
CA GLU A 90 14.69 -1.27 -2.17
C GLU A 90 14.60 0.23 -1.87
N GLN A 91 13.39 0.78 -1.71
CA GLN A 91 13.17 2.18 -1.35
C GLN A 91 13.14 2.42 0.17
N GLY A 92 13.40 1.41 1.00
CA GLY A 92 13.39 1.52 2.46
C GLY A 92 12.00 1.55 3.11
N LEU A 93 10.93 1.34 2.32
CA LEU A 93 9.57 1.26 2.84
C LEU A 93 9.27 -0.16 3.33
N PRO A 94 8.42 -0.34 4.37
CA PRO A 94 7.89 -1.65 4.69
C PRO A 94 7.22 -2.25 3.45
N VAL A 95 7.53 -3.51 3.14
CA VAL A 95 7.01 -4.17 1.92
C VAL A 95 5.49 -4.09 1.86
N LEU A 96 4.80 -4.44 2.95
CA LEU A 96 3.34 -4.40 3.04
C LEU A 96 2.77 -3.00 2.79
N PHE A 97 3.42 -1.96 3.31
CA PHE A 97 3.01 -0.58 3.07
C PHE A 97 3.14 -0.23 1.59
N ALA A 98 4.27 -0.57 0.96
CA ALA A 98 4.52 -0.26 -0.44
C ALA A 98 3.55 -0.99 -1.38
N GLU A 99 3.21 -2.24 -1.09
CA GLU A 99 2.23 -3.02 -1.83
C GLU A 99 0.84 -2.39 -1.75
N GLU A 100 0.39 -2.03 -0.55
CA GLU A 100 -0.93 -1.45 -0.33
C GLU A 100 -1.04 -0.04 -0.93
N LEU A 101 0.02 0.75 -0.81
CA LEU A 101 0.15 2.06 -1.46
C LEU A 101 0.02 1.92 -2.97
N ALA A 102 0.76 0.99 -3.59
CA ALA A 102 0.72 0.80 -5.04
C ALA A 102 -0.65 0.33 -5.52
N ARG A 103 -1.27 -0.62 -4.81
CA ARG A 103 -2.60 -1.16 -5.09
C ARG A 103 -3.66 -0.05 -5.06
N THR A 104 -3.79 0.63 -3.93
CA THR A 104 -4.82 1.67 -3.75
C THR A 104 -4.56 2.86 -4.68
N TYR A 105 -3.30 3.23 -4.92
CA TYR A 105 -2.99 4.29 -5.88
C TYR A 105 -3.47 3.92 -7.29
N ALA A 106 -3.18 2.71 -7.77
CA ALA A 106 -3.59 2.26 -9.10
C ALA A 106 -5.12 2.25 -9.24
N GLU A 107 -5.83 1.80 -8.21
CA GLU A 107 -7.30 1.80 -8.17
C GLU A 107 -7.89 3.22 -8.22
N ARG A 108 -7.27 4.18 -7.53
CA ARG A 108 -7.78 5.56 -7.41
C ARG A 108 -7.32 6.48 -8.55
N ALA A 109 -6.17 6.21 -9.15
CA ALA A 109 -5.62 6.96 -10.27
C ALA A 109 -6.18 6.48 -11.63
N ALA A 110 -6.77 5.28 -11.68
CA ALA A 110 -7.36 4.77 -12.90
C ALA A 110 -8.49 5.70 -13.39
N PRO A 111 -8.51 6.07 -14.69
CA PRO A 111 -9.61 6.84 -15.24
C PRO A 111 -10.91 6.04 -15.08
N LYS A 112 -11.93 6.64 -14.45
CA LYS A 112 -13.25 6.02 -14.36
C LYS A 112 -13.76 5.78 -15.78
N LYS A 113 -13.87 4.50 -16.18
CA LYS A 113 -14.56 4.14 -17.43
C LYS A 113 -16.00 4.65 -17.31
N LYS A 114 -16.38 5.55 -18.23
CA LYS A 114 -17.76 5.97 -18.43
C LYS A 114 -18.51 4.89 -19.19
#